data_AF-A0A0F9BV54-F1
#
_entry.id   AF-A0A0F9BV54-F1
#
_cell.length_a   1.000
_cell.length_b   1.000
_cell.length_c   1.000
_cell.angle_alpha   90.00
_cell.angle_beta   90.00
_cell.angle_gamma   90.00
#
_symmetry.space_group_name_H-M   'P 1'
#
loop_
_entity.id
_entity.type
_entity.pdbx_description
1 polymer ?
#
loop_
_entity_poly.entity_id
_entity_poly.type
_entity_poly.pdbx_seq_one_letter_code
_entity_poly.pdbx_strand_id
1 'polypeptide(L)' 'MKNNVLSYRTFFKITEQSNQIRMTQTKPIISIVNVVVSASIDQRLDLKDITKKFPDVEWNPDRFPGAVFRLKNPKT' A
#
# COMPACT_ATOMS: atom_id res chain seq x y z
N MET A 1 10.83 24.36 -5.63
CA MET A 1 11.14 23.07 -6.30
C MET A 1 11.07 21.99 -5.22
N LYS A 2 10.21 20.96 -5.20
CA LYS A 2 9.20 20.40 -6.09
C LYS A 2 8.06 19.89 -5.19
N ASN A 3 6.83 19.98 -5.68
CA ASN A 3 5.60 19.64 -4.97
C ASN A 3 5.56 18.15 -4.57
N ASN A 4 5.37 17.87 -3.28
CA ASN A 4 5.09 16.52 -2.76
C ASN A 4 3.66 16.12 -3.11
N VAL A 5 3.49 15.40 -4.21
CA VAL A 5 2.21 14.78 -4.57
C VAL A 5 2.14 13.42 -3.88
N LEU A 6 1.38 13.34 -2.78
CA LEU A 6 0.95 12.07 -2.19
C LEU A 6 -0.05 11.41 -3.15
N SER A 7 0.44 10.51 -4.01
CA SER A 7 -0.40 9.78 -4.96
C SER A 7 -1.02 8.54 -4.29
N TYR A 8 -2.19 8.71 -3.70
CA TYR A 8 -3.04 7.59 -3.27
C TYR A 8 -3.84 7.06 -4.47
N ARG A 9 -3.35 5.97 -5.10
CA ARG A 9 -4.11 5.26 -6.13
C ARG A 9 -4.94 4.16 -5.49
N THR A 10 -6.23 4.42 -5.30
CA THR A 10 -7.21 3.44 -4.82
C THR A 10 -7.76 2.63 -6.01
N PHE A 11 -7.66 1.30 -5.94
CA PHE A 11 -8.30 0.41 -6.92
C PHE A 11 -9.73 0.10 -6.48
N PHE A 12 -10.72 0.54 -7.27
CA PHE A 12 -12.14 0.24 -7.05
C PHE A 12 -12.51 -1.03 -7.80
N LYS A 13 -13.15 -1.99 -7.12
CA LYS A 13 -13.75 -3.16 -7.76
C LYS A 13 -15.27 -2.97 -7.77
N ILE A 14 -15.83 -2.63 -8.93
CA ILE A 14 -17.27 -2.56 -9.13
C ILE A 14 -17.77 -4.00 -9.36
N THR A 15 -18.70 -4.46 -8.54
CA THR A 15 -19.37 -5.75 -8.76
C THR A 15 -20.72 -5.46 -9.39
N GLU A 16 -20.85 -5.63 -10.71
CA GLU A 16 -22.15 -5.59 -11.38
C GLU A 16 -22.87 -6.92 -11.14
N GLN A 17 -23.96 -6.89 -10.38
CA GLN A 17 -24.93 -7.99 -10.36
C GLN A 17 -26.10 -7.60 -11.27
N SER A 18 -26.17 -8.25 -12.43
CA SER A 18 -27.30 -8.15 -13.34
C SER A 18 -28.52 -8.84 -12.74
N ASN A 19 -29.52 -8.07 -12.34
CA ASN A 19 -30.90 -8.54 -12.34
C ASN A 19 -31.83 -7.35 -12.63
N GLN A 20 -32.69 -7.50 -13.62
CA GLN A 20 -33.61 -6.44 -14.04
C GLN A 20 -34.70 -6.20 -12.98
N ILE A 21 -35.13 -4.93 -12.90
CA ILE A 21 -36.40 -4.40 -12.35
C ILE A 21 -36.29 -3.69 -10.97
N ARG A 22 -36.62 -2.37 -11.01
CA ARG A 22 -36.64 -1.31 -9.98
C ARG A 22 -35.33 -0.54 -9.81
N MET A 23 -35.24 0.61 -10.48
CA MET A 23 -34.30 1.70 -10.17
C MET A 23 -34.70 2.39 -8.85
N THR A 24 -34.74 1.63 -7.76
CA THR A 24 -34.58 2.20 -6.43
C THR A 24 -33.14 2.68 -6.37
N GLN A 25 -32.92 3.98 -6.12
CA GLN A 25 -31.60 4.58 -6.05
C GLN A 25 -30.80 3.94 -4.90
N THR A 26 -30.11 2.83 -5.18
CA THR A 26 -29.32 2.09 -4.20
C THR A 26 -27.98 2.80 -4.02
N LYS A 27 -27.67 3.18 -2.79
CA LYS A 27 -26.35 3.72 -2.45
C LYS A 27 -25.30 2.64 -2.75
N PRO A 28 -24.29 2.92 -3.59
CA PRO A 28 -23.22 1.97 -3.83
C PRO A 28 -22.46 1.72 -2.53
N ILE A 29 -22.20 0.44 -2.22
CA ILE A 29 -21.36 0.05 -1.09
C ILE A 29 -19.92 0.13 -1.57
N ILE A 30 -19.16 1.10 -1.05
CA ILE A 30 -17.74 1.29 -1.36
C ILE A 30 -16.94 0.71 -0.20
N SER A 31 -16.06 -0.27 -0.48
CA SER A 31 -15.12 -0.83 0.48
C SER A 31 -13.67 -0.66 0.02
N ILE A 32 -12.82 -0.19 0.92
CA ILE A 32 -11.38 -0.07 0.66
C ILE A 32 -10.75 -1.43 0.93
N VAL A 33 -10.11 -2.01 -0.09
CA VAL A 33 -9.55 -3.36 -0.02
C VAL A 33 -8.04 -3.35 0.21
N ASN A 34 -7.34 -2.41 -0.43
CA ASN A 34 -5.90 -2.28 -0.31
C ASN A 34 -5.50 -0.82 -0.57
N VAL A 35 -4.51 -0.33 0.18
CA VAL A 35 -3.94 1.00 0.02
C VAL A 35 -2.44 0.86 -0.16
N VAL A 36 -1.92 1.41 -1.26
CA VAL A 36 -0.48 1.47 -1.52
C VAL A 36 -0.02 2.91 -1.32
N VAL A 37 1.02 3.11 -0.50
CA VAL A 37 1.58 4.42 -0.18
C VAL A 37 3.06 4.44 -0.56
N SER A 38 3.50 5.52 -1.19
CA SER A 38 4.91 5.81 -1.45
C SER A 38 5.31 7.10 -0.74
N ALA A 39 6.41 7.08 0.00
CA ALA A 39 7.01 8.26 0.60
C ALA A 39 8.48 8.35 0.19
N SER A 40 8.98 9.57 0.03
CA SER A 40 10.39 9.84 -0.22
C SER A 40 10.99 10.50 1.01
N ILE A 41 12.10 9.96 1.50
CA ILE A 41 12.85 10.49 2.63
C ILE A 41 14.17 11.01 2.06
N ASP A 42 14.52 12.26 2.36
CA ASP A 42 15.77 12.89 1.88
C ASP A 42 16.97 12.54 2.78
N GLN A 43 17.02 11.30 3.28
CA GLN A 43 18.07 10.82 4.17
C GLN A 43 18.71 9.56 3.58
N ARG A 44 20.03 9.44 3.70
CA ARG A 44 20.75 8.22 3.37
C ARG A 44 20.48 7.15 4.43
N LEU A 45 19.93 6.03 4.00
CA LEU A 45 19.65 4.87 4.84
C LEU A 45 20.61 3.75 4.49
N ASP A 46 21.34 3.23 5.49
CA ASP A 46 22.16 2.04 5.32
C ASP A 46 21.29 0.79 5.56
N LEU A 47 20.93 0.10 4.47
CA LEU A 47 20.09 -1.09 4.53
C LEU A 47 20.76 -2.24 5.28
N LYS A 48 22.10 -2.33 5.25
CA LYS A 48 22.85 -3.39 5.94
C LYS A 48 22.75 -3.22 7.46
N ASP A 49 22.89 -1.98 7.93
CA ASP A 49 22.76 -1.65 9.35
C ASP A 49 21.32 -1.79 9.84
N ILE A 50 20.35 -1.43 9.01
CA ILE A 50 18.92 -1.57 9.34
C ILE A 50 18.56 -3.05 9.51
N THR A 51 18.97 -3.91 8.58
CA THR A 51 18.74 -5.37 8.69
C THR A 51 19.43 -5.96 9.92
N LYS A 52 20.59 -5.43 10.33
CA LYS A 52 21.27 -5.88 11.56
C LYS A 52 20.51 -5.46 12.83
N LYS A 53 19.90 -4.27 12.84
CA LYS A 53 19.15 -3.75 14.00
C LYS A 53 17.74 -4.32 14.11
N PHE A 54 17.11 -4.63 12.98
CA PHE A 54 15.73 -5.12 12.92
C PHE A 54 15.69 -6.51 12.27
N PRO A 55 15.56 -7.59 13.05
CA PRO A 55 15.56 -8.95 12.51
C PRO A 55 14.35 -9.27 11.63
N ASP A 56 13.28 -8.46 11.72
CA ASP A 56 12.07 -8.57 10.90
C ASP A 56 12.20 -7.89 9.51
N VAL A 57 13.35 -7.30 9.20
CA VAL A 57 13.65 -6.71 7.89
C VAL A 57 14.36 -7.75 7.01
N GLU A 58 13.75 -8.08 5.88
CA GLU A 58 14.32 -8.94 4.86
C GLU A 58 15.05 -8.08 3.81
N TRP A 59 16.37 -8.29 3.63
CA TRP A 59 17.15 -7.61 2.60
C TRP A 59 18.04 -8.62 1.87
N ASN A 60 17.92 -8.68 0.55
CA ASN A 60 18.77 -9.52 -0.31
C ASN A 60 19.00 -8.79 -1.65
N PRO A 61 20.16 -8.12 -1.83
CA PRO A 61 20.43 -7.30 -3.00
C PRO A 61 20.43 -8.08 -4.32
N ASP A 62 20.71 -9.39 -4.30
CA ASP A 62 20.73 -10.23 -5.51
C ASP A 62 19.32 -10.52 -6.03
N ARG A 63 18.32 -10.55 -5.14
CA ARG A 63 16.91 -10.78 -5.51
C ARG A 63 16.09 -9.50 -5.62
N PHE A 64 16.35 -8.52 -4.76
CA PHE A 64 15.63 -7.26 -4.75
C PHE A 64 16.49 -6.15 -4.10
N PRO A 65 16.69 -5.00 -4.76
CA PRO A 65 17.56 -3.95 -4.25
C PRO A 65 17.00 -3.19 -3.02
N GLY A 66 15.74 -3.42 -2.66
CA GLY A 66 15.09 -2.80 -1.50
C GLY A 66 15.07 -3.71 -0.27
N ALA A 67 14.91 -3.10 0.92
CA ALA A 67 14.60 -3.82 2.13
C ALA A 67 13.08 -3.96 2.30
N VAL A 68 12.62 -5.16 2.65
CA VAL A 68 11.21 -5.46 2.90
C VAL A 68 11.02 -5.58 4.41
N PHE A 69 10.15 -4.75 4.97
CA PHE A 69 9.79 -4.85 6.38
C PHE A 69 8.33 -5.27 6.51
N ARG A 70 8.10 -6.39 7.19
CA ARG A 70 6.75 -6.89 7.46
C ARG A 70 6.33 -6.44 8.85
N LEU A 71 5.46 -5.45 8.91
CA LEU A 71 4.79 -5.08 10.16
C LEU A 71 3.91 -6.26 10.62
N LYS A 72 4.26 -6.89 11.75
CA LYS A 72 3.44 -7.96 12.37
C LYS A 72 2.10 -7.47 12.93
N ASN A 73 1.99 -6.16 13.17
CA ASN A 73 0.76 -5.44 13.54
C ASN A 73 0.70 -4.15 12.72
N PRO A 74 -0.45 -3.84 12.09
CA PRO A 74 -1.65 -3.52 12.85
C PRO A 74 -2.84 -4.43 12.52
N LYS A 75 -3.64 -4.76 13.54
CA LYS A 75 -5.04 -5.15 13.38
C LYS A 75 -5.93 -4.02 13.91
N THR A 76 -5.96 -2.89 13.22
CA THR A 76 -7.03 -1.90 13.35
C THR A 76 -7.01 -0.92 12.18
#